data_AF-A0A1B6EDB1-F1
#
_entry.id   AF-A0A1B6EDB1-F1
#
_cell.length_a   1.000
_cell.length_b   1.000
_cell.length_c   1.000
_cell.angle_alpha   90.00
_cell.angle_beta   90.00
_cell.angle_gamma   90.00
#
_symmetry.space_group_name_H-M   'P 1'
#
loop_
_entity.id
_entity.type
_entity.pdbx_description
1 polymer ?
#
loop_
_entity_poly.entity_id
_entity_poly.type
_entity_poly.pdbx_seq_one_letter_code
_entity_poly.pdbx_strand_id
1 'polypeptide(L)'
;YYFNYRGEKSISNLFSHSDENFGVSHGDDILYLFDFPDYLDAKQTSQEKEMTERYLNFITSYAKSGVPQFTPDFVFPTVKEALPDLRYIRIKSPHEFIQEQTTDLGNSKFWFKLNLQEEINTSKLVLKAESVFTKEREEL
;
A
#
# COMPACT_ATOMS: atom_id res chain seq x y z
N TYR A 1 1.65 1.74 0.89
CA TYR A 1 0.58 2.64 1.36
C TYR A 1 -0.36 1.85 2.25
N TYR A 2 -1.24 2.51 2.99
CA TYR A 2 -2.35 1.91 3.73
C TYR A 2 -3.65 2.55 3.24
N PHE A 3 -4.41 1.81 2.43
CA PHE A 3 -5.72 2.25 1.98
C PHE A 3 -6.73 2.07 3.12
N ASN A 4 -7.34 3.16 3.56
CA ASN A 4 -8.23 3.20 4.70
C ASN A 4 -9.48 4.05 4.44
N TYR A 5 -9.92 4.08 3.17
CA TYR A 5 -11.19 4.68 2.76
C TYR A 5 -12.20 3.57 2.49
N ARG A 6 -13.42 3.73 2.99
CA ARG A 6 -14.54 2.82 2.72
C ARG A 6 -15.62 3.60 1.97
N GLY A 7 -15.94 3.16 0.77
CA GLY A 7 -17.09 3.65 0.00
C GLY A 7 -18.41 3.08 0.49
N GLU A 8 -19.47 3.29 -0.29
CA GLU A 8 -20.78 2.69 -0.02
C GLU A 8 -20.72 1.16 -0.17
N LYS A 9 -19.95 0.69 -1.15
CA LYS A 9 -19.67 -0.73 -1.38
C LYS A 9 -18.24 -1.09 -0.94
N SER A 10 -18.11 -2.31 -0.43
CA SER A 10 -16.85 -2.91 -0.01
C SER A 10 -16.86 -4.38 -0.40
N ILE A 11 -15.72 -4.96 -0.70
CA ILE A 11 -15.54 -6.39 -0.97
C ILE A 11 -16.10 -7.26 0.16
N SER A 12 -16.13 -6.76 1.40
CA SER A 12 -16.77 -7.48 2.50
C SER A 12 -18.27 -7.68 2.29
N ASN A 13 -18.98 -6.76 1.63
CA ASN A 13 -20.41 -6.94 1.35
C ASN A 13 -20.65 -8.12 0.40
N LEU A 14 -19.79 -8.28 -0.61
CA LEU A 14 -19.86 -9.38 -1.57
C LEU A 14 -19.66 -10.74 -0.90
N PHE A 15 -18.64 -10.87 -0.05
CA PHE A 15 -18.27 -12.17 0.53
C PHE A 15 -19.03 -12.52 1.82
N SER A 16 -19.48 -11.53 2.59
CA SER A 16 -20.29 -11.77 3.79
C SER A 16 -21.79 -11.90 3.49
N HIS A 17 -22.23 -11.54 2.28
CA HIS A 17 -23.64 -11.40 1.92
C HIS A 17 -24.40 -10.48 2.90
N SER A 18 -23.74 -9.43 3.38
CA SER A 18 -24.27 -8.48 4.37
C SER A 18 -23.87 -7.06 4.01
N ASP A 19 -24.77 -6.10 4.24
CA ASP A 19 -24.46 -4.65 4.14
C ASP A 19 -23.84 -4.09 5.44
N GLU A 20 -23.53 -4.97 6.41
CA GLU A 20 -22.86 -4.56 7.65
C GLU A 20 -21.49 -3.92 7.39
N ASN A 21 -21.20 -2.85 8.13
CA ASN A 21 -19.96 -2.12 8.01
C ASN A 21 -18.87 -2.74 8.89
N PHE A 22 -18.02 -3.57 8.29
CA PHE A 22 -16.84 -4.17 8.93
C PHE A 22 -15.56 -3.32 8.80
N GLY A 23 -15.66 -2.07 8.33
CA GLY A 23 -14.51 -1.24 7.98
C GLY A 23 -13.97 -1.56 6.59
N VAL A 24 -12.69 -1.25 6.34
CA VAL A 24 -12.06 -1.40 5.02
C VAL A 24 -11.62 -2.84 4.83
N SER A 25 -12.19 -3.52 3.85
CA SER A 25 -11.88 -4.91 3.53
C SER A 25 -10.63 -5.04 2.68
N HIS A 26 -10.02 -6.22 2.70
CA HIS A 26 -9.06 -6.60 1.68
C HIS A 26 -9.70 -6.50 0.29
N GLY A 27 -9.02 -5.82 -0.63
CA GLY A 27 -9.46 -5.58 -1.99
C GLY A 27 -10.35 -4.35 -2.17
N ASP A 28 -10.69 -3.58 -1.14
CA ASP A 28 -11.51 -2.36 -1.33
C ASP A 28 -10.80 -1.29 -2.17
N ASP A 29 -9.46 -1.29 -2.17
CA ASP A 29 -8.65 -0.37 -2.96
C ASP A 29 -8.78 -0.62 -4.48
N ILE A 30 -8.97 -1.87 -4.90
CA ILE A 30 -9.10 -2.19 -6.33
C ILE A 30 -10.38 -1.62 -6.94
N LEU A 31 -11.42 -1.38 -6.13
CA LEU A 31 -12.68 -0.74 -6.55
C LEU A 31 -12.49 0.70 -7.04
N TYR A 32 -11.35 1.32 -6.71
CA TYR A 32 -10.95 2.66 -7.14
C TYR A 32 -9.87 2.64 -8.22
N LEU A 33 -9.50 1.45 -8.71
CA LEU A 33 -8.50 1.25 -9.76
C LEU A 33 -9.11 0.65 -11.03
N PHE A 34 -10.05 -0.28 -10.89
CA PHE A 34 -10.72 -0.94 -12.01
C PHE A 34 -12.23 -0.69 -11.96
N ASP A 35 -12.87 -0.81 -13.11
CA ASP A 35 -14.32 -0.80 -13.21
C ASP A 35 -14.89 -2.17 -12.82
N PHE A 36 -15.95 -2.16 -12.02
CA PHE A 36 -16.66 -3.36 -11.54
C PHE A 36 -18.16 -3.17 -11.79
N PRO A 37 -18.61 -3.20 -13.06
CA PRO A 37 -19.96 -2.80 -13.43
C PRO A 37 -21.07 -3.65 -12.80
N ASP A 38 -20.77 -4.93 -12.50
CA ASP A 38 -21.73 -5.83 -11.86
C ASP A 38 -21.85 -5.63 -10.33
N TYR A 39 -20.98 -4.79 -9.74
CA TYR A 39 -20.85 -4.66 -8.29
C TYR A 39 -20.90 -3.23 -7.77
N LEU A 40 -20.20 -2.31 -8.43
CA LEU A 40 -20.29 -0.89 -8.19
C LEU A 40 -21.49 -0.36 -8.97
N ASP A 41 -22.46 0.22 -8.26
CA ASP A 41 -23.60 0.84 -8.91
C ASP A 41 -23.10 2.01 -9.79
N ALA A 42 -23.76 2.27 -10.91
CA ALA A 42 -23.40 3.36 -11.83
C ALA A 42 -23.47 4.76 -11.18
N LYS A 43 -23.98 4.83 -9.95
CA LYS A 43 -24.15 6.05 -9.15
C LYS A 43 -23.12 6.15 -8.01
N GLN A 44 -21.83 6.03 -8.33
CA GLN A 44 -20.78 6.47 -7.41
C GLN A 44 -21.07 7.89 -6.92
N THR A 45 -20.92 8.11 -5.61
CA THR A 45 -21.02 9.44 -5.00
C THR A 45 -19.93 10.36 -5.56
N SER A 46 -20.11 11.69 -5.41
CA SER A 46 -19.08 12.64 -5.84
C SER A 46 -17.73 12.39 -5.13
N GLN A 47 -17.77 11.99 -3.86
CA GLN A 47 -16.59 11.67 -3.08
C GLN A 47 -15.89 10.39 -3.58
N GLU A 48 -16.65 9.35 -3.96
CA GLU A 48 -16.07 8.12 -4.52
C GLU A 48 -15.44 8.36 -5.90
N LYS A 49 -16.05 9.20 -6.74
CA LYS A 49 -15.46 9.61 -8.02
C LYS A 49 -14.14 10.34 -7.82
N GLU A 50 -14.12 11.28 -6.88
CA GLU A 50 -12.90 11.99 -6.53
C GLU A 50 -11.83 11.04 -5.93
N MET A 51 -12.25 10.05 -5.15
CA MET A 51 -11.37 9.02 -4.63
C MET A 51 -10.73 8.22 -5.77
N THR A 52 -11.52 7.78 -6.74
CA THR A 52 -11.05 7.10 -7.96
C THR A 52 -10.04 7.95 -8.71
N GLU A 53 -10.35 9.22 -8.97
CA GLU A 53 -9.42 10.13 -9.67
C GLU A 53 -8.08 10.28 -8.93
N ARG A 54 -8.12 10.47 -7.61
CA ARG A 54 -6.89 10.62 -6.81
C ARG A 54 -6.10 9.33 -6.72
N TYR A 55 -6.77 8.19 -6.54
CA TYR A 55 -6.10 6.90 -6.45
C TYR A 55 -5.48 6.50 -7.79
N LEU A 56 -6.17 6.74 -8.92
CA LEU A 56 -5.63 6.57 -10.25
C LEU A 56 -4.40 7.47 -10.49
N ASN A 57 -4.45 8.74 -10.09
CA ASN A 57 -3.29 9.62 -10.18
C ASN A 57 -2.11 9.10 -9.35
N PHE A 58 -2.37 8.63 -8.12
CA PHE A 58 -1.34 8.04 -7.25
C PHE A 58 -0.66 6.82 -7.87
N ILE A 59 -1.43 5.87 -8.41
CA ILE A 59 -0.88 4.67 -9.04
C ILE A 59 -0.17 5.00 -10.37
N THR A 60 -0.78 5.83 -11.21
CA THR A 60 -0.25 6.15 -12.55
C THR A 60 0.98 7.07 -12.50
N SER A 61 1.08 7.99 -11.54
CA SER A 61 2.29 8.79 -11.31
C SER A 61 3.47 7.91 -10.93
N TYR A 62 3.27 6.97 -10.00
CA TYR A 62 4.29 5.97 -9.65
C TYR A 62 4.71 5.14 -10.87
N ALA A 63 3.76 4.66 -11.67
CA ALA A 63 4.07 3.90 -12.87
C ALA A 63 4.88 4.70 -13.91
N LYS A 64 4.66 6.01 -14.00
CA LYS A 64 5.35 6.90 -14.96
C LYS A 64 6.74 7.33 -14.52
N SER A 65 6.92 7.65 -13.23
CA SER A 65 8.14 8.33 -12.75
C SER A 65 8.83 7.63 -11.58
N GLY A 66 8.21 6.58 -11.02
CA GLY A 66 8.66 5.95 -9.76
C GLY A 66 8.32 6.77 -8.51
N VAL A 67 7.66 7.93 -8.65
CA VAL A 67 7.29 8.80 -7.53
C VAL A 67 5.77 8.92 -7.48
N PRO A 68 5.11 8.40 -6.44
CA PRO A 68 3.66 8.49 -6.32
C PRO A 68 3.23 9.91 -5.92
N GLN A 69 2.18 10.42 -6.55
CA GLN A 69 1.63 11.76 -6.32
C GLN A 69 0.16 11.67 -5.96
N PHE A 70 -0.19 12.15 -4.77
CA PHE A 70 -1.58 12.33 -4.33
C PHE A 70 -2.06 13.77 -4.54
N THR A 71 -1.16 14.73 -4.35
CA THR A 71 -1.27 16.14 -4.72
C THR A 71 0.02 16.60 -5.40
N PRO A 72 0.02 17.71 -6.15
CA PRO A 72 1.20 18.17 -6.89
C PRO A 72 2.46 18.36 -6.04
N ASP A 73 2.30 18.80 -4.79
CA ASP A 73 3.39 19.12 -3.87
C ASP A 73 3.79 17.95 -2.95
N PHE A 74 3.17 16.78 -3.14
CA PHE A 74 3.38 15.65 -2.24
C PHE A 74 4.69 14.92 -2.55
N VAL A 75 5.60 14.92 -1.59
CA VAL A 75 6.88 14.19 -1.66
C VAL A 75 6.82 12.97 -0.75
N PHE A 76 6.93 11.77 -1.33
CA PHE A 76 7.01 10.53 -0.57
C PHE A 76 8.45 10.06 -0.44
N PRO A 77 9.06 10.08 0.77
CA PRO A 77 10.42 9.59 0.97
C PRO A 77 10.49 8.07 0.77
N THR A 78 11.65 7.57 0.35
CA THR A 78 11.83 6.14 0.16
C THR A 78 11.83 5.41 1.51
N VAL A 79 11.35 4.17 1.54
CA VAL A 79 11.31 3.36 2.79
C VAL A 79 12.71 3.22 3.40
N LYS A 80 13.73 3.04 2.56
CA LYS A 80 15.11 2.78 3.00
C LYS A 80 15.69 3.92 3.86
N GLU A 81 15.38 5.17 3.52
CA GLU A 81 15.89 6.34 4.23
C GLU A 81 15.25 6.51 5.61
N ALA A 82 14.10 5.88 5.84
CA ALA A 82 13.32 6.05 7.07
C ALA A 82 13.50 4.91 8.09
N LEU A 83 14.12 3.79 7.70
CA LEU A 83 14.31 2.67 8.59
C LEU A 83 15.11 3.07 9.85
N PRO A 84 14.73 2.59 11.05
CA PRO A 84 13.79 1.48 11.30
C PRO A 84 12.30 1.86 11.30
N ASP A 85 11.96 3.15 11.22
CA ASP A 85 10.57 3.61 11.16
C ASP A 85 10.01 3.37 9.75
N LEU A 86 9.05 2.45 9.64
CA LEU A 86 8.33 2.26 8.39
C LEU A 86 7.43 3.46 8.15
N ARG A 87 7.80 4.31 7.18
CA ARG A 87 6.96 5.40 6.68
C ARG A 87 5.99 4.90 5.62
N TYR A 88 4.73 5.30 5.74
CA TYR A 88 3.68 5.00 4.79
C TYR A 88 2.65 6.12 4.75
N ILE A 89 1.85 6.13 3.69
CA ILE A 89 0.71 7.04 3.58
C ILE A 89 -0.53 6.25 3.97
N ARG A 90 -1.32 6.82 4.88
CA ARG A 90 -2.67 6.37 5.17
C ARG A 90 -3.66 7.21 4.38
N ILE A 91 -4.43 6.57 3.52
CA ILE A 91 -5.42 7.22 2.65
C ILE A 91 -6.79 7.00 3.28
N LYS A 92 -7.35 8.03 3.93
CA LYS A 92 -8.64 7.92 4.63
C LYS A 92 -9.80 8.45 3.81
N SER A 93 -9.55 9.38 2.91
CA SER A 93 -10.54 9.95 1.99
C SER A 93 -9.82 10.68 0.84
N PRO A 94 -10.56 11.21 -0.16
CA PRO A 94 -9.96 12.06 -1.19
C PRO A 94 -9.22 13.28 -0.62
N HIS A 95 -9.68 13.78 0.53
CA HIS A 95 -9.20 15.00 1.16
C HIS A 95 -8.30 14.74 2.37
N GLU A 96 -8.23 13.51 2.86
CA GLU A 96 -7.46 13.13 4.05
C GLU A 96 -6.52 11.98 3.71
N PHE A 97 -5.27 12.34 3.46
CA PHE A 97 -4.15 11.42 3.30
C PHE A 97 -3.03 11.89 4.23
N ILE A 98 -2.56 10.99 5.09
CA ILE A 98 -1.66 11.33 6.19
C ILE A 98 -0.40 10.50 6.03
N GLN A 99 0.76 11.15 6.12
CA GLN A 99 2.02 10.43 6.27
C GLN A 99 2.14 9.96 7.72
N GLU A 100 2.18 8.66 7.90
CA GLU A 100 2.35 8.00 9.20
C GLU A 100 3.70 7.26 9.22
N GLN A 101 4.18 6.99 10.43
CA GLN A 101 5.36 6.17 10.65
C GLN A 101 5.18 5.26 11.86
N THR A 102 5.67 4.04 11.78
CA THR A 102 5.68 3.12 12.93
C THR A 102 6.80 2.09 12.82
N THR A 103 7.23 1.55 13.95
CA THR A 103 8.11 0.37 14.04
C THR A 103 7.33 -0.93 14.22
N ASP A 104 5.99 -0.88 14.26
CA ASP A 104 5.13 -2.00 14.65
C ASP A 104 3.87 -2.12 13.77
N LEU A 105 4.04 -1.91 12.46
CA LEU A 105 2.91 -2.00 11.53
C LEU A 105 2.34 -3.43 11.55
N GLY A 106 1.02 -3.55 11.76
CA GLY A 106 0.35 -4.85 11.83
C GLY A 106 0.74 -5.70 13.05
N ASN A 107 1.19 -5.08 14.14
CA ASN A 107 1.72 -5.75 15.32
C ASN A 107 2.94 -6.65 15.00
N SER A 108 3.80 -6.22 14.07
CA SER A 108 4.97 -6.98 13.63
C SER A 108 5.86 -7.41 14.81
N LYS A 109 6.00 -6.60 15.87
CA LYS A 109 6.76 -6.95 17.08
C LYS A 109 6.17 -8.15 17.82
N PHE A 110 4.86 -8.35 17.76
CA PHE A 110 4.24 -9.55 18.31
C PHE A 110 4.58 -10.77 17.44
N TRP A 111 4.37 -10.67 16.13
CA TRP A 111 4.62 -11.78 15.20
C TRP A 111 6.09 -12.22 15.22
N PHE A 112 7.05 -11.29 15.26
CA PHE A 112 8.49 -11.60 15.36
C PHE A 112 8.92 -12.23 16.68
N LYS A 113 8.08 -12.20 17.74
CA LYS A 113 8.35 -12.91 19.00
C LYS A 113 7.93 -14.37 18.95
N LEU A 114 7.10 -14.76 17.99
CA LEU A 114 6.68 -16.14 17.84
C LEU A 114 7.88 -16.95 17.32
N ASN A 115 8.11 -18.12 17.89
CA ASN A 115 9.16 -19.04 17.45
C ASN A 115 8.71 -19.79 16.19
N LEU A 116 8.39 -19.06 15.13
CA LEU A 116 7.99 -19.62 13.84
C LEU A 116 9.24 -19.98 13.05
N GLN A 117 9.29 -21.21 12.54
CA GLN A 117 10.31 -21.62 11.58
C GLN A 117 9.89 -21.10 10.20
N GLU A 118 10.27 -19.85 9.90
CA GLU A 118 10.04 -19.28 8.59
C GLU A 118 11.14 -19.73 7.61
N GLU A 119 10.75 -20.26 6.45
CA GLU A 119 11.70 -20.40 5.35
C GLU A 119 12.06 -19.01 4.83
N ILE A 120 13.23 -18.52 5.22
CA ILE A 120 13.76 -17.27 4.69
C ILE A 120 14.11 -17.52 3.22
N ASN A 121 13.43 -16.80 2.31
CA ASN A 121 13.81 -16.80 0.91
C ASN A 121 15.14 -16.04 0.74
N THR A 122 16.25 -16.76 0.82
CA THR A 122 17.63 -16.23 0.79
C THR A 122 18.10 -15.80 -0.61
N SER A 123 17.29 -16.01 -1.65
CA SER A 123 17.67 -15.69 -3.04
C SER A 123 18.08 -14.22 -3.26
N LYS A 124 17.57 -13.29 -2.44
CA LYS A 124 17.98 -11.87 -2.46
C LYS A 124 19.19 -11.53 -1.58
N LEU A 125 19.56 -12.41 -0.63
CA LEU A 125 20.74 -12.25 0.22
C LEU A 125 22.02 -12.69 -0.50
N VAL A 126 21.92 -13.75 -1.32
CA VAL A 126 23.04 -14.29 -2.11
C VAL A 126 23.58 -13.27 -3.13
N LEU A 127 22.69 -12.59 -3.87
CA LEU A 127 23.08 -11.59 -4.86
C LEU A 127 23.85 -10.40 -4.26
N LYS A 128 23.53 -10.04 -3.01
CA LYS A 128 24.18 -8.93 -2.32
C LYS A 128 25.58 -9.32 -1.84
N ALA A 129 25.74 -10.56 -1.36
CA ALA A 129 27.05 -11.10 -0.98
C ALA A 129 27.97 -11.23 -2.20
N GLU A 130 27.49 -11.79 -3.31
CA GLU A 130 28.28 -11.94 -4.55
C GLU A 130 28.74 -10.58 -5.09
N SER A 131 27.87 -9.56 -5.13
CA SER A 131 28.25 -8.22 -5.59
C SER A 131 29.32 -7.51 -4.75
N VAL A 132 29.42 -7.84 -3.46
CA VAL A 132 30.44 -7.30 -2.54
C VAL A 132 31.77 -8.01 -2.78
N PHE A 133 31.77 -9.33 -2.96
CA PHE A 133 32.97 -10.11 -3.24
C PHE A 133 33.55 -9.86 -4.64
N THR A 134 32.74 -9.47 -5.63
CA THR A 134 33.24 -9.10 -6.97
C THR A 134 33.93 -7.74 -6.96
N LYS A 135 33.37 -6.75 -6.22
CA LYS A 135 34.00 -5.43 -6.07
C LYS A 135 35.35 -5.48 -5.36
N GLU A 136 35.48 -6.27 -4.30
CA GLU A 136 36.75 -6.44 -3.58
C GLU A 136 37.84 -7.13 -4.42
N ARG A 137 37.46 -7.89 -5.45
CA ARG A 137 38.42 -8.51 -6.40
C ARG A 137 38.88 -7.60 -7.53
N GLU A 138 38.10 -6.59 -7.90
CA GLU A 138 38.45 -5.64 -8.96
C GLU A 138 39.31 -4.48 -8.42
N GLU A 139 39.43 -4.34 -7.11
CA GLU A 139 40.23 -3.32 -6.42
C GLU A 139 41.61 -3.84 -5.91
N LEU A 140 42.02 -5.06 -6.32
CA LEU A 140 43.34 -5.67 -6.06
C LEU A 140 44.08 -5.94 -7.38
#